data_AF-A0A957Q9W2-F1
#
_entry.id   AF-A0A957Q9W2-F1
#
_cell.length_a   1.000
_cell.length_b   1.000
_cell.length_c   1.000
_cell.angle_alpha   90.00
_cell.angle_beta   90.00
_cell.angle_gamma   90.00
#
_symmetry.space_group_name_H-M   'P 1'
#
loop_
_entity.id
_entity.type
_entity.pdbx_description
1 polymer ?
#
loop_
_entity_poly.entity_id
_entity_poly.type
_entity_poly.pdbx_seq_one_letter_code
_entity_poly.pdbx_strand_id
1 'polypeptide(L)'
;PYHPDGAVDGVPSYRLLLSRGSSAIYRMLADRRVYTYTALFRAYRREVIETVPFHATGFLAGTELLVNAIRMGYRVAEYPTVLHARRFGVSKAKIAQTVQAHLGFQMHTLLPWHPYGLVVRGDDATIYLIDQDDRHWACKRAFPSAETFLSHGYQWQQVAQLAQAELDAIPTGTPLTFRSATLLRGNDQTTYIMEEGRKRPFVTAAVFEALGYRWENVLTLDDAHLRRIPTGKPVTALDRHPDGTLLRGGDPTVYLLRGGRRCPIPSIQVFQSWGYQWEQVVEIDDAFLVRYPLGEPLSAQKSMFQQWRALRTRCAGESQPTMVTAVSPVADQLAA
;
A
#
# COMPACT_ATOMS: atom_id res chain seq x y z
N PRO A 1 17.96 -1.25 -26.29
CA PRO A 1 18.28 -0.68 -27.64
C PRO A 1 19.23 0.52 -27.61
N TYR A 2 19.32 1.28 -26.52
CA TYR A 2 20.19 2.47 -26.46
C TYR A 2 21.58 2.19 -25.89
N HIS A 3 21.85 0.93 -25.54
CA HIS A 3 23.21 0.45 -25.27
C HIS A 3 24.12 0.74 -26.48
N PRO A 4 25.44 1.01 -26.30
CA PRO A 4 26.37 1.27 -27.39
C PRO A 4 26.34 0.20 -28.50
N ASP A 5 26.22 -1.07 -28.11
CA ASP A 5 26.11 -2.21 -29.05
C ASP A 5 24.67 -2.51 -29.50
N GLY A 6 23.71 -1.66 -29.14
CA GLY A 6 22.31 -1.76 -29.56
C GLY A 6 22.06 -0.97 -30.84
N ALA A 7 20.91 -1.21 -31.48
CA ALA A 7 20.52 -0.44 -32.66
C ALA A 7 19.02 -0.11 -32.67
N VAL A 8 18.63 0.75 -33.60
CA VAL A 8 17.26 1.17 -33.84
C VAL A 8 17.04 1.20 -35.35
N ASP A 9 15.92 0.65 -35.81
CA ASP A 9 15.58 0.56 -37.22
C ASP A 9 14.13 0.98 -37.46
N GLY A 10 13.92 1.96 -38.34
CA GLY A 10 12.60 2.46 -38.76
C GLY A 10 11.78 3.21 -37.70
N VAL A 11 12.28 3.43 -36.48
CA VAL A 11 11.52 4.11 -35.41
C VAL A 11 11.50 5.63 -35.63
N PRO A 12 10.33 6.29 -35.55
CA PRO A 12 10.23 7.75 -35.71
C PRO A 12 11.15 8.54 -34.76
N SER A 13 11.81 9.57 -35.28
CA SER A 13 12.82 10.37 -34.58
C SER A 13 12.32 11.00 -33.28
N TYR A 14 11.09 11.53 -33.26
CA TYR A 14 10.49 12.14 -32.06
C TYR A 14 10.36 11.13 -30.90
N ARG A 15 10.08 9.85 -31.19
CA ARG A 15 10.02 8.79 -30.17
C ARG A 15 11.40 8.48 -29.62
N LEU A 16 12.43 8.53 -30.47
CA LEU A 16 13.81 8.33 -30.06
C LEU A 16 14.29 9.47 -29.17
N LEU A 17 13.96 10.71 -29.51
CA LEU A 17 14.27 11.87 -28.70
C LEU A 17 13.66 11.74 -27.29
N LEU A 18 12.36 11.47 -27.20
CA LEU A 18 11.67 11.32 -25.91
C LEU A 18 12.26 10.18 -25.06
N SER A 19 12.47 9.02 -25.69
CA SER A 19 12.88 7.81 -24.98
C SER A 19 14.37 7.83 -24.58
N ARG A 20 15.25 8.37 -25.44
CA ARG A 20 16.67 8.59 -25.11
C ARG A 20 16.82 9.69 -24.07
N GLY A 21 16.08 10.79 -24.19
CA GLY A 21 16.09 11.88 -23.21
C GLY A 21 15.66 11.39 -21.83
N SER A 22 14.53 10.69 -21.75
CA SER A 22 14.08 10.10 -20.47
C SER A 22 15.09 9.08 -19.91
N SER A 23 15.67 8.20 -20.74
CA SER A 23 16.70 7.26 -20.28
C SER A 23 17.97 7.96 -19.82
N ALA A 24 18.38 9.06 -20.46
CA ALA A 24 19.54 9.85 -20.03
C ALA A 24 19.33 10.47 -18.65
N ILE A 25 18.12 10.96 -18.35
CA ILE A 25 17.77 11.47 -17.02
C ILE A 25 17.86 10.34 -15.98
N TYR A 26 17.26 9.17 -16.23
CA TYR A 26 17.36 8.04 -15.29
C TYR A 26 18.78 7.53 -15.08
N ARG A 27 19.65 7.61 -16.09
CA ARG A 27 21.08 7.30 -15.93
C ARG A 27 21.76 8.21 -14.92
N MET A 28 21.37 9.48 -14.87
CA MET A 28 21.88 10.42 -13.88
C MET A 28 21.32 10.15 -12.49
N LEU A 29 20.05 9.73 -12.40
CA LEU A 29 19.32 9.60 -11.14
C LEU A 29 19.44 8.23 -10.45
N ALA A 30 19.64 7.14 -11.20
CA ALA A 30 19.58 5.77 -10.67
C ALA A 30 20.91 5.01 -10.84
N ASP A 31 21.27 4.65 -12.06
CA ASP A 31 22.55 3.99 -12.38
C ASP A 31 23.03 4.41 -13.77
N ARG A 32 24.23 5.00 -13.83
CA ARG A 32 24.86 5.50 -15.07
C ARG A 32 25.20 4.39 -16.07
N ARG A 33 25.34 3.15 -15.59
CA ARG A 33 25.72 1.96 -16.37
C ARG A 33 24.56 1.36 -17.17
N VAL A 34 23.31 1.69 -16.83
CA VAL A 34 22.14 1.18 -17.55
C VAL A 34 21.73 2.19 -18.62
N TYR A 35 21.76 1.84 -19.89
CA TYR A 35 21.48 2.75 -21.00
C TYR A 35 19.99 2.85 -21.34
N THR A 36 19.19 1.82 -21.03
CA THR A 36 17.80 1.70 -21.49
C THR A 36 16.81 1.55 -20.32
N TYR A 37 16.27 2.67 -19.83
CA TYR A 37 15.28 2.68 -18.75
C TYR A 37 13.82 2.58 -19.22
N THR A 38 13.53 2.96 -20.46
CA THR A 38 12.15 3.09 -20.96
C THR A 38 11.66 1.88 -21.78
N ALA A 39 12.50 0.86 -21.97
CA ALA A 39 12.13 -0.36 -22.70
C ALA A 39 11.36 -1.34 -21.81
N LEU A 40 10.30 -1.94 -22.38
CA LEU A 40 9.43 -2.89 -21.68
C LEU A 40 9.97 -4.32 -21.65
N PHE A 41 10.75 -4.75 -22.64
CA PHE A 41 11.25 -6.12 -22.69
C PHE A 41 12.34 -6.31 -21.64
N ARG A 42 12.04 -7.10 -20.61
CA ARG A 42 12.91 -7.38 -19.46
C ARG A 42 12.67 -8.79 -18.94
N ALA A 43 13.73 -9.41 -18.48
CA ALA A 43 13.68 -10.64 -17.69
C ALA A 43 14.04 -10.30 -16.25
N TYR A 44 13.24 -10.78 -15.31
CA TYR A 44 13.45 -10.58 -13.89
C TYR A 44 13.62 -11.93 -13.20
N ARG A 45 14.52 -12.00 -12.22
CA ARG A 45 14.48 -13.11 -11.27
C ARG A 45 13.17 -13.03 -10.49
N ARG A 46 12.60 -14.19 -10.15
CA ARG A 46 11.37 -14.29 -9.36
C ARG A 46 11.43 -13.43 -8.10
N GLU A 47 12.54 -13.52 -7.38
CA GLU A 47 12.78 -12.73 -6.16
C GLU A 47 12.60 -11.23 -6.37
N VAL A 48 13.01 -10.67 -7.51
CA VAL A 48 12.92 -9.23 -7.80
C VAL A 48 11.47 -8.83 -7.96
N ILE A 49 10.71 -9.55 -8.78
CA ILE A 49 9.27 -9.27 -8.99
C ILE A 49 8.49 -9.34 -7.69
N GLU A 50 8.80 -10.34 -6.87
CA GLU A 50 8.05 -10.53 -5.65
C GLU A 50 8.49 -9.62 -4.50
N THR A 51 9.66 -8.96 -4.56
CA THR A 51 10.18 -8.15 -3.44
C THR A 51 10.26 -6.67 -3.75
N VAL A 52 10.45 -6.28 -5.01
CA VAL A 52 10.60 -4.86 -5.36
C VAL A 52 9.23 -4.22 -5.47
N PRO A 53 8.90 -3.23 -4.61
CA PRO A 53 7.62 -2.58 -4.67
C PRO A 53 7.55 -1.67 -5.90
N PHE A 54 6.41 -1.69 -6.59
CA PHE A 54 6.07 -0.75 -7.65
C PHE A 54 4.54 -0.69 -7.74
N HIS A 55 4.01 0.45 -8.12
CA HIS A 55 2.56 0.71 -8.14
C HIS A 55 2.12 1.34 -9.46
N ALA A 56 3.03 1.99 -10.17
CA ALA A 56 2.78 2.55 -11.47
C ALA A 56 2.24 1.48 -12.41
N THR A 57 1.25 1.89 -13.20
CA THR A 57 0.64 1.07 -14.23
C THR A 57 1.11 1.55 -15.61
N GLY A 58 0.74 0.81 -16.65
CA GLY A 58 1.02 1.20 -18.04
C GLY A 58 2.53 1.29 -18.34
N PHE A 59 2.93 2.35 -19.04
CA PHE A 59 4.29 2.48 -19.58
C PHE A 59 5.35 2.86 -18.55
N LEU A 60 4.96 3.39 -17.38
CA LEU A 60 5.89 3.73 -16.30
C LEU A 60 6.26 2.50 -15.45
N ALA A 61 5.34 1.54 -15.29
CA ALA A 61 5.45 0.38 -14.40
C ALA A 61 6.80 -0.33 -14.44
N GLY A 62 7.25 -0.71 -15.64
CA GLY A 62 8.54 -1.39 -15.79
C GLY A 62 9.71 -0.53 -15.30
N THR A 63 9.69 0.76 -15.61
CA THR A 63 10.75 1.71 -15.23
C THR A 63 10.81 1.93 -13.73
N GLU A 64 9.66 2.09 -13.07
CA GLU A 64 9.59 2.18 -11.62
C GLU A 64 10.16 0.92 -10.98
N LEU A 65 9.73 -0.27 -11.42
CA LEU A 65 10.26 -1.54 -10.95
C LEU A 65 11.79 -1.64 -11.12
N LEU A 66 12.34 -1.20 -12.26
CA LEU A 66 13.78 -1.20 -12.49
C LEU A 66 14.52 -0.24 -11.53
N VAL A 67 14.04 0.99 -11.40
CA VAL A 67 14.68 2.00 -10.55
C VAL A 67 14.61 1.58 -9.08
N ASN A 68 13.47 1.05 -8.63
CA ASN A 68 13.33 0.53 -7.27
C ASN A 68 14.21 -0.70 -7.05
N ALA A 69 14.37 -1.59 -8.04
CA ALA A 69 15.30 -2.72 -7.95
C ALA A 69 16.75 -2.25 -7.76
N ILE A 70 17.19 -1.24 -8.53
CA ILE A 70 18.52 -0.64 -8.39
C ILE A 70 18.70 -0.02 -6.99
N ARG A 71 17.70 0.72 -6.50
CA ARG A 71 17.70 1.29 -5.13
C ARG A 71 17.77 0.24 -4.04
N MET A 72 17.21 -0.93 -4.30
CA MET A 72 17.29 -2.11 -3.43
C MET A 72 18.60 -2.90 -3.58
N GLY A 73 19.57 -2.40 -4.36
CA GLY A 73 20.88 -3.01 -4.54
C GLY A 73 20.89 -4.22 -5.49
N TYR A 74 19.81 -4.49 -6.22
CA TYR A 74 19.82 -5.52 -7.25
C TYR A 74 20.71 -5.12 -8.43
N ARG A 75 21.33 -6.12 -9.06
CA ARG A 75 22.19 -5.91 -10.22
C ARG A 75 21.39 -6.00 -11.52
N VAL A 76 21.71 -5.11 -12.45
CA VAL A 76 21.09 -5.04 -13.77
C VAL A 76 22.14 -5.37 -14.82
N ALA A 77 21.77 -6.25 -15.75
CA ALA A 77 22.55 -6.51 -16.96
C ALA A 77 21.71 -6.11 -18.17
N GLU A 78 22.32 -5.42 -19.13
CA GLU A 78 21.68 -5.11 -20.41
C GLU A 78 22.14 -6.08 -21.48
N TYR A 79 21.19 -6.64 -22.21
CA TYR A 79 21.46 -7.39 -23.43
C TYR A 79 21.12 -6.48 -24.62
N PRO A 80 22.12 -6.06 -25.42
CA PRO A 80 21.88 -5.16 -26.54
C PRO A 80 20.96 -5.79 -27.59
N THR A 81 20.00 -5.01 -28.08
CA THR A 81 19.01 -5.45 -29.07
C THR A 81 18.73 -4.36 -30.09
N VAL A 82 18.24 -4.76 -31.27
CA VAL A 82 17.75 -3.86 -32.31
C VAL A 82 16.27 -3.57 -32.08
N LEU A 83 15.91 -2.30 -31.89
CA LEU A 83 14.51 -1.87 -31.81
C LEU A 83 13.99 -1.55 -33.21
N HIS A 84 13.17 -2.44 -33.76
CA HIS A 84 12.49 -2.19 -35.03
C HIS A 84 11.17 -1.44 -34.84
N ALA A 85 10.78 -0.65 -35.83
CA ALA A 85 9.42 -0.16 -35.94
C ALA A 85 8.42 -1.31 -36.03
N ARG A 86 7.29 -1.11 -35.36
CA ARG A 86 6.16 -2.03 -35.41
C ARG A 86 5.62 -2.08 -36.84
N ARG A 87 5.47 -3.29 -37.38
CA ARG A 87 4.88 -3.54 -38.71
C ARG A 87 3.34 -3.61 -38.68
N PHE A 88 2.76 -4.14 -37.59
CA PHE A 88 1.31 -4.36 -37.47
C PHE A 88 0.76 -3.83 -36.14
N GLY A 89 -0.46 -3.28 -36.18
CA GLY A 89 -1.18 -2.75 -35.03
C GLY A 89 -0.74 -1.33 -34.62
N VAL A 90 -1.54 -0.69 -33.76
CA VAL A 90 -1.29 0.69 -33.29
C VAL A 90 -0.81 0.71 -31.84
N SER A 91 0.01 1.70 -31.51
CA SER A 91 0.42 1.91 -30.12
C SER A 91 -0.77 2.37 -29.29
N LYS A 92 -0.95 1.77 -28.11
CA LYS A 92 -1.92 2.26 -27.09
C LYS A 92 -1.32 3.36 -26.20
N ALA A 93 -0.07 3.77 -26.46
CA ALA A 93 0.63 4.75 -25.65
C ALA A 93 0.03 6.16 -25.83
N LYS A 94 -0.42 6.75 -24.73
CA LYS A 94 -0.80 8.16 -24.66
C LYS A 94 0.46 8.97 -24.36
N ILE A 95 1.09 9.52 -25.39
CA ILE A 95 2.45 10.10 -25.34
C ILE A 95 2.57 11.17 -24.25
N ALA A 96 1.69 12.19 -24.24
CA ALA A 96 1.75 13.27 -23.27
C ALA A 96 1.63 12.77 -21.82
N GLN A 97 0.68 11.87 -21.56
CA GLN A 97 0.49 11.26 -20.23
C GLN A 97 1.71 10.41 -19.82
N THR A 98 2.31 9.70 -20.77
CA THR A 98 3.52 8.88 -20.52
C THR A 98 4.71 9.78 -20.18
N VAL A 99 4.90 10.87 -20.92
CA VAL A 99 5.95 11.86 -20.65
C VAL A 99 5.76 12.50 -19.27
N GLN A 100 4.54 12.93 -18.94
CA GLN A 100 4.23 13.50 -17.61
C GLN A 100 4.50 12.49 -16.48
N ALA A 101 4.10 11.23 -16.64
CA ALA A 101 4.35 10.18 -15.66
C ALA A 101 5.86 9.94 -15.45
N HIS A 102 6.66 9.89 -16.52
CA HIS A 102 8.10 9.74 -16.39
C HIS A 102 8.77 10.94 -15.73
N LEU A 103 8.43 12.17 -16.12
CA LEU A 103 8.99 13.38 -15.53
C LEU A 103 8.62 13.50 -14.05
N GLY A 104 7.37 13.20 -13.68
CA GLY A 104 6.94 13.16 -12.29
C GLY A 104 7.71 12.14 -11.47
N PHE A 105 7.87 10.92 -11.99
CA PHE A 105 8.65 9.88 -11.31
C PHE A 105 10.13 10.26 -11.20
N GLN A 106 10.73 10.86 -12.23
CA GLN A 106 12.11 11.34 -12.20
C GLN A 106 12.30 12.42 -11.11
N MET A 107 11.41 13.40 -11.03
CA MET A 107 11.45 14.39 -9.94
C MET A 107 11.31 13.72 -8.57
N HIS A 108 10.41 12.73 -8.46
CA HIS A 108 10.22 11.98 -7.23
C HIS A 108 11.46 11.17 -6.82
N THR A 109 12.29 10.74 -7.78
CA THR A 109 13.53 10.03 -7.43
C THR A 109 14.59 10.89 -6.73
N LEU A 110 14.40 12.21 -6.67
CA LEU A 110 15.26 13.12 -5.89
C LEU A 110 14.90 13.12 -4.40
N LEU A 111 13.72 12.64 -4.03
CA LEU A 111 13.29 12.54 -2.63
C LEU A 111 13.86 11.28 -1.97
N PRO A 112 14.02 11.29 -0.64
CA PRO A 112 14.29 10.08 0.12
C PRO A 112 13.33 8.96 -0.28
N TRP A 113 13.87 7.80 -0.62
CA TRP A 113 13.05 6.67 -1.05
C TRP A 113 12.65 5.82 0.15
N HIS A 114 11.34 5.67 0.31
CA HIS A 114 10.73 4.74 1.26
C HIS A 114 9.73 3.86 0.50
N PRO A 115 9.67 2.56 0.82
CA PRO A 115 8.63 1.72 0.28
C PRO A 115 7.26 2.13 0.80
N TYR A 116 6.27 2.10 -0.10
CA TYR A 116 4.87 2.22 0.29
C TYR A 116 4.45 1.14 1.28
N GLY A 117 3.59 1.48 2.23
CA GLY A 117 3.20 0.60 3.33
C GLY A 117 4.13 0.68 4.56
N LEU A 118 5.24 1.45 4.49
CA LEU A 118 6.08 1.68 5.66
C LEU A 118 5.36 2.63 6.64
N VAL A 119 5.27 2.23 7.90
CA VAL A 119 4.82 3.13 8.98
C VAL A 119 6.03 3.74 9.68
N VAL A 120 6.03 5.06 9.82
CA VAL A 120 7.18 5.84 10.28
C VAL A 120 6.78 6.89 11.32
N ARG A 121 7.74 7.35 12.11
CA ARG A 121 7.61 8.53 12.99
C ARG A 121 8.87 9.38 12.94
N GLY A 122 8.70 10.66 13.27
CA GLY A 122 9.79 11.60 13.48
C GLY A 122 10.11 11.74 14.97
N ASP A 123 10.53 12.92 15.37
CA ASP A 123 10.85 13.19 16.78
C ASP A 123 9.57 13.26 17.64
N ASP A 124 8.45 13.64 17.03
CA ASP A 124 7.13 13.71 17.67
C ASP A 124 6.44 12.34 17.81
N ALA A 125 5.25 12.33 18.41
CA ALA A 125 4.44 11.13 18.58
C ALA A 125 3.60 10.77 17.34
N THR A 126 3.61 11.60 16.29
CA THR A 126 2.75 11.41 15.12
C THR A 126 3.26 10.26 14.28
N ILE A 127 2.40 9.28 14.03
CA ILE A 127 2.71 8.16 13.13
C ILE A 127 2.20 8.49 11.74
N TYR A 128 3.02 8.19 10.74
CA TYR A 128 2.69 8.35 9.33
C TYR A 128 2.75 7.02 8.60
N LEU A 129 1.85 6.82 7.65
CA LEU A 129 1.97 5.82 6.59
C LEU A 129 2.65 6.45 5.38
N ILE A 130 3.70 5.82 4.86
CA ILE A 130 4.22 6.10 3.52
C ILE A 130 3.27 5.48 2.52
N ASP A 131 2.60 6.32 1.75
CA ASP A 131 1.55 5.95 0.81
C ASP A 131 1.67 6.76 -0.48
N GLN A 132 0.75 6.54 -1.42
CA GLN A 132 0.61 7.33 -2.62
C GLN A 132 -0.50 8.38 -2.50
N ASP A 133 -0.26 9.57 -3.05
CA ASP A 133 -1.31 10.57 -3.27
C ASP A 133 -2.18 10.21 -4.50
N ASP A 134 -3.20 11.01 -4.79
CA ASP A 134 -4.09 10.80 -5.95
C ASP A 134 -3.35 10.85 -7.30
N ARG A 135 -2.15 11.43 -7.33
CA ARG A 135 -1.26 11.49 -8.49
C ARG A 135 -0.27 10.32 -8.53
N HIS A 136 -0.42 9.36 -7.60
CA HIS A 136 0.43 8.18 -7.42
C HIS A 136 1.87 8.50 -7.00
N TRP A 137 2.10 9.67 -6.39
CA TRP A 137 3.41 10.06 -5.84
C TRP A 137 3.51 9.77 -4.35
N ALA A 138 4.71 9.47 -3.87
CA ALA A 138 4.85 9.17 -2.45
C ALA A 138 4.55 10.38 -1.57
N CYS A 139 3.81 10.10 -0.52
CA CYS A 139 3.45 11.04 0.52
C CYS A 139 3.44 10.33 1.89
N LYS A 140 3.53 11.11 2.96
CA LYS A 140 3.31 10.67 4.33
C LYS A 140 1.89 11.05 4.73
N ARG A 141 1.09 10.08 5.17
CA ARG A 141 -0.30 10.29 5.63
C ARG A 141 -0.36 10.04 7.13
N ALA A 142 -0.75 11.04 7.90
CA ALA A 142 -0.80 10.92 9.35
C ALA A 142 -1.91 9.95 9.79
N PHE A 143 -1.64 9.14 10.81
CA PHE A 143 -2.67 8.53 11.64
C PHE A 143 -3.07 9.56 12.70
N PRO A 144 -4.32 10.07 12.70
CA PRO A 144 -4.73 11.09 13.65
C PRO A 144 -4.79 10.62 15.10
N SER A 145 -4.78 9.30 15.32
CA SER A 145 -4.89 8.68 16.65
C SER A 145 -4.29 7.27 16.66
N ALA A 146 -4.02 6.74 17.85
CA ALA A 146 -3.61 5.36 18.05
C ALA A 146 -4.67 4.37 17.54
N GLU A 147 -5.95 4.69 17.75
CA GLU A 147 -7.07 3.85 17.33
C GLU A 147 -7.18 3.81 15.81
N THR A 148 -6.91 4.93 15.12
CA THR A 148 -6.79 4.91 13.66
C THR A 148 -5.64 3.98 13.26
N PHE A 149 -4.44 4.12 13.83
CA PHE A 149 -3.31 3.24 13.52
C PHE A 149 -3.63 1.75 13.71
N LEU A 150 -4.20 1.38 14.85
CA LEU A 150 -4.57 0.00 15.16
C LEU A 150 -5.68 -0.54 14.24
N SER A 151 -6.63 0.30 13.82
CA SER A 151 -7.69 -0.10 12.88
C SER A 151 -7.16 -0.57 11.52
N HIS A 152 -5.96 -0.15 11.14
CA HIS A 152 -5.30 -0.59 9.89
C HIS A 152 -4.52 -1.90 10.07
N GLY A 153 -4.44 -2.46 11.27
CA GLY A 153 -3.78 -3.74 11.55
C GLY A 153 -2.26 -3.64 11.72
N TYR A 154 -1.71 -2.43 11.79
CA TYR A 154 -0.31 -2.22 12.10
C TYR A 154 -0.02 -2.49 13.58
N GLN A 155 1.20 -2.94 13.85
CA GLN A 155 1.72 -3.16 15.19
C GLN A 155 2.77 -2.11 15.52
N TRP A 156 2.84 -1.68 16.79
CA TRP A 156 3.78 -0.63 17.22
C TRP A 156 5.24 -0.97 16.90
N GLN A 157 5.62 -2.25 16.92
CA GLN A 157 6.98 -2.71 16.57
C GLN A 157 7.35 -2.49 15.09
N GLN A 158 6.38 -2.23 14.23
CA GLN A 158 6.59 -1.95 12.81
C GLN A 158 6.90 -0.48 12.54
N VAL A 159 6.72 0.41 13.51
CA VAL A 159 6.96 1.84 13.34
C VAL A 159 8.46 2.12 13.25
N ALA A 160 8.91 2.63 12.12
CA ALA A 160 10.31 3.01 11.90
C ALA A 160 10.57 4.46 12.35
N GLN A 161 11.68 4.68 13.06
CA GLN A 161 12.17 6.03 13.36
C GLN A 161 12.92 6.57 12.13
N LEU A 162 12.52 7.74 11.64
CA LEU A 162 13.28 8.51 10.66
C LEU A 162 13.91 9.75 11.32
N ALA A 163 14.96 10.29 10.71
CA ALA A 163 15.44 11.62 11.06
C ALA A 163 14.37 12.65 10.66
N GLN A 164 14.14 13.68 11.49
CA GLN A 164 13.07 14.65 11.24
C GLN A 164 13.22 15.34 9.87
N ALA A 165 14.43 15.75 9.49
CA ALA A 165 14.70 16.34 8.17
C ALA A 165 14.37 15.40 7.00
N GLU A 166 14.54 14.09 7.18
CA GLU A 166 14.17 13.09 6.18
C GLU A 166 12.64 12.97 6.08
N LEU A 167 11.96 12.92 7.22
CA LEU A 167 10.50 12.86 7.27
C LEU A 167 9.87 14.12 6.65
N ASP A 168 10.44 15.31 6.89
CA ASP A 168 9.96 16.59 6.36
C ASP A 168 10.14 16.75 4.86
N ALA A 169 11.09 16.04 4.26
CA ALA A 169 11.27 16.00 2.82
C ALA A 169 10.16 15.20 2.10
N ILE A 170 9.40 14.37 2.81
CA ILE A 170 8.29 13.59 2.24
C ILE A 170 7.03 14.46 2.19
N PRO A 171 6.39 14.63 1.01
CA PRO A 171 5.15 15.39 0.89
C PRO A 171 4.06 14.90 1.84
N THR A 172 3.32 15.82 2.47
CA THR A 172 2.21 15.46 3.36
C THR A 172 0.93 15.20 2.55
N GLY A 173 0.37 14.00 2.70
CA GLY A 173 -0.93 13.63 2.11
C GLY A 173 -2.09 13.80 3.09
N THR A 174 -3.31 13.53 2.61
CA THR A 174 -4.52 13.53 3.46
C THR A 174 -4.37 12.52 4.60
N PRO A 175 -4.63 12.92 5.87
CA PRO A 175 -4.61 12.00 6.99
C PRO A 175 -5.50 10.76 6.76
N LEU A 176 -5.11 9.65 7.35
CA LEU A 176 -5.87 8.41 7.30
C LEU A 176 -7.13 8.53 8.16
N THR A 177 -8.21 7.87 7.71
CA THR A 177 -9.40 7.61 8.51
C THR A 177 -9.34 6.18 9.05
N PHE A 178 -10.26 5.83 9.96
CA PHE A 178 -10.44 4.43 10.36
C PHE A 178 -10.68 3.55 9.14
N ARG A 179 -10.08 2.35 9.15
CA ARG A 179 -10.30 1.36 8.10
C ARG A 179 -11.78 0.99 8.00
N SER A 180 -12.28 0.72 6.79
CA SER A 180 -13.62 0.15 6.64
C SER A 180 -13.74 -1.20 7.37
N ALA A 181 -14.93 -1.51 7.88
CA ALA A 181 -15.25 -2.60 8.80
C ALA A 181 -14.75 -2.43 10.25
N THR A 182 -14.15 -1.28 10.62
CA THR A 182 -13.83 -1.01 12.03
C THR A 182 -15.10 -0.75 12.83
N LEU A 183 -15.27 -1.44 13.95
CA LEU A 183 -16.37 -1.25 14.88
C LEU A 183 -16.00 -0.21 15.95
N LEU A 184 -16.87 0.78 16.15
CA LEU A 184 -16.65 1.90 17.06
C LEU A 184 -17.83 2.09 18.01
N ARG A 185 -17.57 2.56 19.23
CA ARG A 185 -18.61 3.07 20.15
C ARG A 185 -18.12 4.30 20.91
N GLY A 186 -19.06 5.15 21.32
CA GLY A 186 -18.84 6.21 22.31
C GLY A 186 -19.40 5.81 23.67
N ASN A 187 -19.65 6.82 24.50
CA ASN A 187 -20.29 6.63 25.81
C ASN A 187 -21.80 6.38 25.71
N ASP A 188 -22.44 6.87 24.64
CA ASP A 188 -23.88 6.77 24.38
C ASP A 188 -24.38 5.34 24.04
N GLN A 189 -23.49 4.35 24.13
CA GLN A 189 -23.70 2.93 23.83
C GLN A 189 -24.14 2.61 22.38
N THR A 190 -24.25 3.62 21.50
CA THR A 190 -24.52 3.37 20.09
C THR A 190 -23.26 2.75 19.47
N THR A 191 -23.43 1.63 18.79
CA THR A 191 -22.35 0.96 18.08
C THR A 191 -22.42 1.33 16.61
N TYR A 192 -21.25 1.57 16.03
CA TYR A 192 -21.08 2.00 14.66
C TYR A 192 -20.13 1.06 13.93
N ILE A 193 -20.29 0.96 12.61
CA ILE A 193 -19.29 0.38 11.72
C ILE A 193 -18.78 1.44 10.74
N MET A 194 -17.49 1.41 10.46
CA MET A 194 -16.87 2.28 9.47
C MET A 194 -17.08 1.75 8.06
N GLU A 195 -17.53 2.61 7.15
CA GLU A 195 -17.66 2.30 5.73
C GLU A 195 -17.47 3.60 4.93
N GLU A 196 -16.56 3.57 3.94
CA GLU A 196 -16.26 4.71 3.05
C GLU A 196 -15.98 6.03 3.81
N GLY A 197 -15.27 5.95 4.95
CA GLY A 197 -14.93 7.10 5.78
C GLY A 197 -16.07 7.65 6.63
N ARG A 198 -17.22 6.98 6.67
CA ARG A 198 -18.37 7.34 7.51
C ARG A 198 -18.60 6.29 8.59
N LYS A 199 -19.12 6.73 9.75
CA LYS A 199 -19.63 5.82 10.78
C LYS A 199 -21.12 5.53 10.53
N ARG A 200 -21.50 4.27 10.38
CA ARG A 200 -22.90 3.84 10.20
C ARG A 200 -23.41 3.25 11.52
N PRO A 201 -24.47 3.79 12.15
CA PRO A 201 -25.00 3.26 13.39
C PRO A 201 -25.77 1.96 13.14
N PHE A 202 -25.59 0.94 13.98
CA PHE A 202 -26.50 -0.21 13.99
C PHE A 202 -27.85 0.22 14.54
N VAL A 203 -28.96 -0.18 13.90
CA VAL A 203 -30.30 0.18 14.38
C VAL A 203 -30.59 -0.40 15.77
N THR A 204 -30.05 -1.58 16.08
CA THR A 204 -30.14 -2.23 17.40
C THR A 204 -28.95 -3.15 17.65
N ALA A 205 -28.71 -3.51 18.91
CA ALA A 205 -27.78 -4.56 19.31
C ALA A 205 -28.09 -5.91 18.63
N ALA A 206 -29.38 -6.24 18.46
CA ALA A 206 -29.79 -7.46 17.78
C ALA A 206 -29.35 -7.49 16.30
N VAL A 207 -29.30 -6.33 15.62
CA VAL A 207 -28.76 -6.27 14.24
C VAL A 207 -27.24 -6.47 14.21
N PHE A 208 -26.53 -5.91 15.20
CA PHE A 208 -25.09 -6.13 15.34
C PHE A 208 -24.77 -7.63 15.50
N GLU A 209 -25.48 -8.31 16.39
CA GLU A 209 -25.30 -9.74 16.66
C GLU A 209 -25.80 -10.62 15.50
N ALA A 210 -26.92 -10.28 14.87
CA ALA A 210 -27.44 -11.01 13.72
C ALA A 210 -26.52 -10.96 12.50
N LEU A 211 -25.69 -9.92 12.39
CA LEU A 211 -24.65 -9.83 11.37
C LEU A 211 -23.33 -10.52 11.82
N GLY A 212 -23.29 -11.15 13.00
CA GLY A 212 -22.13 -11.92 13.45
C GLY A 212 -21.00 -11.09 14.07
N TYR A 213 -21.20 -9.79 14.29
CA TYR A 213 -20.21 -8.95 14.95
C TYR A 213 -20.11 -9.28 16.44
N ARG A 214 -18.92 -9.07 17.02
CA ARG A 214 -18.61 -9.39 18.41
C ARG A 214 -18.26 -8.14 19.20
N TRP A 215 -18.84 -8.02 20.39
CA TRP A 215 -18.69 -6.85 21.26
C TRP A 215 -17.24 -6.57 21.68
N GLU A 216 -16.41 -7.61 21.80
CA GLU A 216 -14.99 -7.51 22.12
C GLU A 216 -14.15 -6.83 21.03
N ASN A 217 -14.66 -6.74 19.80
CA ASN A 217 -13.98 -6.10 18.68
C ASN A 217 -14.34 -4.61 18.52
N VAL A 218 -15.20 -4.08 19.40
CA VAL A 218 -15.65 -2.69 19.33
C VAL A 218 -14.63 -1.79 20.01
N LEU A 219 -14.03 -0.89 19.23
CA LEU A 219 -13.14 0.15 19.77
C LEU A 219 -13.97 1.23 20.46
N THR A 220 -13.63 1.53 21.71
CA THR A 220 -14.23 2.64 22.45
C THR A 220 -13.47 3.92 22.14
N LEU A 221 -14.17 4.96 21.69
CA LEU A 221 -13.64 6.30 21.45
C LEU A 221 -14.29 7.28 22.42
N ASP A 222 -13.61 8.40 22.69
CA ASP A 222 -14.27 9.54 23.30
C ASP A 222 -15.32 10.13 22.34
N ASP A 223 -16.35 10.75 22.92
CA ASP A 223 -17.48 11.28 22.13
C ASP A 223 -17.06 12.44 21.21
N ALA A 224 -16.00 13.19 21.53
CA ALA A 224 -15.54 14.29 20.70
C ALA A 224 -14.87 13.79 19.42
N HIS A 225 -14.05 12.74 19.51
CA HIS A 225 -13.47 12.05 18.37
C HIS A 225 -14.57 11.42 17.52
N LEU A 226 -15.51 10.71 18.15
CA LEU A 226 -16.61 10.06 17.43
C LEU A 226 -17.50 11.07 16.68
N ARG A 227 -17.67 12.31 17.17
CA ARG A 227 -18.44 13.39 16.50
C ARG A 227 -17.74 13.96 15.26
N ARG A 228 -16.41 13.84 15.14
CA ARG A 228 -15.66 14.31 13.96
C ARG A 228 -15.85 13.40 12.74
N ILE A 229 -16.28 12.15 12.95
CA ILE A 229 -16.52 11.19 11.88
C ILE A 229 -17.92 11.42 11.30
N PRO A 230 -18.07 11.66 9.98
CA PRO A 230 -19.38 11.85 9.37
C PRO A 230 -20.29 10.63 9.55
N THR A 231 -21.56 10.87 9.90
CA THR A 231 -22.56 9.79 10.07
C THR A 231 -23.13 9.35 8.72
N GLY A 232 -23.14 8.03 8.48
CA GLY A 232 -23.75 7.37 7.33
C GLY A 232 -25.17 6.84 7.62
N LYS A 233 -25.74 6.11 6.66
CA LYS A 233 -27.05 5.47 6.83
C LYS A 233 -26.98 4.38 7.92
N PRO A 234 -28.03 4.18 8.72
CA PRO A 234 -28.08 3.08 9.67
C PRO A 234 -27.86 1.71 9.01
N VAL A 235 -27.34 0.76 9.78
CA VAL A 235 -27.17 -0.65 9.39
C VAL A 235 -28.36 -1.45 9.89
N THR A 236 -28.96 -2.22 8.99
CA THR A 236 -30.09 -3.14 9.21
C THR A 236 -29.65 -4.59 9.00
N ALA A 237 -30.44 -5.56 9.43
CA ALA A 237 -30.13 -6.98 9.24
C ALA A 237 -30.08 -7.42 7.75
N LEU A 238 -30.59 -6.59 6.83
CA LEU A 238 -30.57 -6.87 5.40
C LEU A 238 -29.31 -6.35 4.70
N ASP A 239 -28.58 -5.43 5.35
CA ASP A 239 -27.35 -4.86 4.82
C ASP A 239 -26.27 -5.93 4.65
N ARG A 240 -25.38 -5.65 3.71
CA ARG A 240 -24.16 -6.44 3.52
C ARG A 240 -23.07 -5.89 4.43
N HIS A 241 -22.10 -6.72 4.73
CA HIS A 241 -20.89 -6.30 5.41
C HIS A 241 -20.08 -5.40 4.47
N PRO A 242 -19.44 -4.34 5.00
CA PRO A 242 -18.60 -3.46 4.19
C PRO A 242 -17.33 -4.18 3.71
N ASP A 243 -16.73 -3.64 2.66
CA ASP A 243 -15.39 -4.03 2.23
C ASP A 243 -14.38 -3.89 3.38
N GLY A 244 -13.43 -4.83 3.45
CA GLY A 244 -12.45 -4.92 4.53
C GLY A 244 -12.82 -5.91 5.64
N THR A 245 -14.08 -6.39 5.68
CA THR A 245 -14.55 -7.42 6.64
C THR A 245 -13.94 -8.78 6.33
N LEU A 246 -13.52 -9.50 7.39
CA LEU A 246 -13.13 -10.91 7.31
C LEU A 246 -14.33 -11.78 7.63
N LEU A 247 -14.70 -12.68 6.73
CA LEU A 247 -15.86 -13.56 6.87
C LEU A 247 -15.46 -15.03 6.90
N ARG A 248 -16.17 -15.84 7.68
CA ARG A 248 -16.10 -17.31 7.63
C ARG A 248 -17.50 -17.89 7.70
N GLY A 249 -17.73 -18.96 6.94
CA GLY A 249 -18.95 -19.76 6.97
C GLY A 249 -18.80 -20.99 7.89
N GLY A 250 -19.50 -22.06 7.57
CA GLY A 250 -19.31 -23.38 8.21
C GLY A 250 -17.98 -24.05 7.82
N ASP A 251 -17.46 -23.73 6.64
CA ASP A 251 -16.14 -24.17 6.18
C ASP A 251 -14.99 -23.34 6.81
N PRO A 252 -13.81 -23.93 7.12
CA PRO A 252 -12.69 -23.21 7.73
C PRO A 252 -12.08 -22.08 6.87
N THR A 253 -12.43 -21.97 5.59
CA THR A 253 -11.90 -20.92 4.70
C THR A 253 -12.34 -19.54 5.15
N VAL A 254 -11.36 -18.67 5.45
CA VAL A 254 -11.59 -17.25 5.72
C VAL A 254 -11.56 -16.46 4.40
N TYR A 255 -12.46 -15.50 4.27
CA TYR A 255 -12.58 -14.62 3.12
C TYR A 255 -12.39 -13.17 3.53
N LEU A 256 -11.66 -12.38 2.73
CA LEU A 256 -11.69 -10.93 2.81
C LEU A 256 -12.76 -10.40 1.86
N LEU A 257 -13.65 -9.52 2.33
CA LEU A 257 -14.52 -8.76 1.44
C LEU A 257 -13.76 -7.63 0.74
N ARG A 258 -13.75 -7.66 -0.59
CA ARG A 258 -13.12 -6.64 -1.43
C ARG A 258 -13.89 -6.46 -2.73
N GLY A 259 -14.31 -5.23 -3.02
CA GLY A 259 -15.18 -4.91 -4.16
C GLY A 259 -16.51 -5.66 -4.11
N GLY A 260 -17.06 -5.89 -2.90
CA GLY A 260 -18.28 -6.66 -2.69
C GLY A 260 -18.16 -8.17 -2.98
N ARG A 261 -16.95 -8.69 -3.18
CA ARG A 261 -16.65 -10.11 -3.43
C ARG A 261 -15.97 -10.75 -2.22
N ARG A 262 -16.22 -12.04 -2.00
CA ARG A 262 -15.49 -12.84 -1.00
C ARG A 262 -14.22 -13.40 -1.62
N CYS A 263 -13.07 -12.83 -1.27
CA CYS A 263 -11.77 -13.24 -1.77
C CYS A 263 -11.14 -14.23 -0.77
N PRO A 264 -10.94 -15.51 -1.15
CA PRO A 264 -10.45 -16.53 -0.22
C PRO A 264 -9.02 -16.24 0.23
N ILE A 265 -8.73 -16.50 1.50
CA ILE A 265 -7.40 -16.42 2.09
C ILE A 265 -6.83 -17.85 2.12
N PRO A 266 -5.92 -18.20 1.21
CA PRO A 266 -5.59 -19.60 0.93
C PRO A 266 -4.74 -20.27 2.01
N SER A 267 -4.19 -19.51 2.97
CA SER A 267 -3.39 -20.06 4.06
C SER A 267 -3.26 -19.10 5.23
N ILE A 268 -2.89 -19.64 6.40
CA ILE A 268 -2.58 -18.86 7.60
C ILE A 268 -1.40 -17.90 7.36
N GLN A 269 -0.43 -18.27 6.52
CA GLN A 269 0.68 -17.40 6.16
C GLN A 269 0.20 -16.16 5.41
N VAL A 270 -0.76 -16.34 4.48
CA VAL A 270 -1.40 -15.19 3.83
C VAL A 270 -2.17 -14.39 4.87
N PHE A 271 -3.03 -15.01 5.67
CA PHE A 271 -3.81 -14.32 6.70
C PHE A 271 -2.94 -13.42 7.61
N GLN A 272 -1.88 -13.98 8.18
CA GLN A 272 -0.95 -13.28 9.08
C GLN A 272 -0.15 -12.20 8.34
N SER A 273 0.20 -12.44 7.08
CA SER A 273 0.97 -11.45 6.30
C SER A 273 0.23 -10.13 6.10
N TRP A 274 -1.11 -10.17 6.06
CA TRP A 274 -1.97 -8.98 5.98
C TRP A 274 -2.24 -8.34 7.36
N GLY A 275 -1.61 -8.84 8.42
CA GLY A 275 -1.79 -8.36 9.80
C GLY A 275 -3.11 -8.79 10.45
N TYR A 276 -3.89 -9.63 9.79
CA TYR A 276 -5.20 -10.06 10.29
C TYR A 276 -5.06 -10.93 11.54
N GLN A 277 -6.00 -10.74 12.45
CA GLN A 277 -6.12 -11.50 13.70
C GLN A 277 -7.42 -12.30 13.68
N TRP A 278 -7.42 -13.49 14.28
CA TRP A 278 -8.58 -14.39 14.23
C TRP A 278 -9.81 -13.80 14.90
N GLU A 279 -9.59 -12.95 15.89
CA GLU A 279 -10.61 -12.21 16.62
C GLU A 279 -11.43 -11.31 15.68
N GLN A 280 -10.83 -10.83 14.59
CA GLN A 280 -11.48 -9.97 13.59
C GLN A 280 -12.40 -10.74 12.63
N VAL A 281 -12.39 -12.08 12.64
CA VAL A 281 -13.19 -12.89 11.72
C VAL A 281 -14.64 -12.91 12.19
N VAL A 282 -15.53 -12.48 11.30
CA VAL A 282 -16.98 -12.50 11.50
C VAL A 282 -17.52 -13.82 10.96
N GLU A 283 -18.16 -14.59 11.83
CA GLU A 283 -18.76 -15.86 11.48
C GLU A 283 -20.22 -15.64 11.08
N ILE A 284 -20.58 -16.15 9.89
CA ILE A 284 -21.92 -16.02 9.32
C ILE A 284 -22.40 -17.37 8.81
N ASP A 285 -23.71 -17.52 8.61
CA ASP A 285 -24.25 -18.72 7.99
C ASP A 285 -23.83 -18.81 6.50
N ASP A 286 -23.73 -20.04 6.00
CA ASP A 286 -23.33 -20.28 4.61
C ASP A 286 -24.34 -19.69 3.60
N ALA A 287 -25.63 -19.60 3.95
CA ALA A 287 -26.66 -19.02 3.08
C ALA A 287 -26.50 -17.50 2.93
N PHE A 288 -25.95 -16.82 3.93
CA PHE A 288 -25.58 -15.41 3.88
C PHE A 288 -24.23 -15.24 3.17
N LEU A 289 -23.26 -16.14 3.38
CA LEU A 289 -21.95 -16.08 2.74
C LEU A 289 -22.05 -16.20 1.21
N VAL A 290 -22.95 -17.03 0.68
CA VAL A 290 -23.15 -17.18 -0.78
C VAL A 290 -23.72 -15.93 -1.45
N ARG A 291 -24.26 -14.96 -0.69
CA ARG A 291 -24.67 -13.65 -1.24
C ARG A 291 -23.49 -12.89 -1.82
N TYR A 292 -22.26 -13.15 -1.35
CA TYR A 292 -21.01 -12.56 -1.86
C TYR A 292 -20.46 -13.37 -3.02
N PRO A 293 -20.37 -12.78 -4.24
CA PRO A 293 -19.72 -13.45 -5.36
C PRO A 293 -18.28 -13.80 -5.00
N LEU A 294 -17.82 -14.95 -5.48
CA LEU A 294 -16.43 -15.37 -5.30
C LEU A 294 -15.49 -14.37 -6.02
N GLY A 295 -14.42 -13.99 -5.34
CA GLY A 295 -13.32 -13.19 -5.88
C GLY A 295 -12.04 -14.01 -6.00
N GLU A 296 -10.99 -13.36 -6.52
CA GLU A 296 -9.67 -13.98 -6.63
C GLU A 296 -9.04 -14.23 -5.24
N PRO A 297 -8.28 -15.32 -5.05
CA PRO A 297 -7.57 -15.57 -3.80
C PRO A 297 -6.56 -14.48 -3.44
N LEU A 298 -6.39 -14.21 -2.15
CA LEU A 298 -5.36 -13.30 -1.66
C LEU A 298 -3.96 -13.90 -1.81
N SER A 299 -3.01 -13.09 -2.25
CA SER A 299 -1.58 -13.36 -2.15
C SER A 299 -1.01 -12.84 -0.85
N ALA A 300 0.04 -13.48 -0.31
CA ALA A 300 0.71 -12.98 0.90
C ALA A 300 1.26 -11.55 0.69
N GLN A 301 1.09 -10.67 1.68
CA GLN A 301 1.84 -9.43 1.73
C GLN A 301 3.28 -9.74 2.14
N LYS A 302 4.24 -8.97 1.63
CA LYS A 302 5.61 -9.03 2.16
C LYS A 302 5.79 -7.87 3.12
N SER A 303 6.39 -8.12 4.28
CA SER A 303 6.68 -7.07 5.26
C SER A 303 7.65 -6.06 4.64
N MET A 304 7.12 -4.91 4.24
CA MET A 304 7.92 -3.82 3.68
C MET A 304 8.93 -3.28 4.69
N PHE A 305 8.60 -3.33 5.99
CA PHE A 305 9.50 -2.93 7.07
C PHE A 305 10.76 -3.81 7.17
N GLN A 306 10.62 -5.13 7.17
CA GLN A 306 11.77 -6.05 7.25
C GLN A 306 12.67 -5.91 6.02
N GLN A 307 12.06 -5.79 4.83
CA GLN A 307 12.79 -5.56 3.59
C GLN A 307 13.53 -4.22 3.62
N TRP A 308 12.85 -3.14 4.01
CA TRP A 308 13.44 -1.81 4.12
C TRP A 308 14.63 -1.77 5.10
N ARG A 309 14.47 -2.39 6.28
CA ARG A 309 15.55 -2.48 7.27
C ARG A 309 16.76 -3.22 6.72
N ALA A 310 16.56 -4.38 6.10
CA ALA A 310 17.64 -5.16 5.49
C ALA A 310 18.38 -4.38 4.39
N LEU A 311 17.67 -3.52 3.66
CA LEU A 311 18.24 -2.68 2.61
C LEU A 311 19.10 -1.54 3.16
N ARG A 312 18.64 -0.84 4.20
CA ARG A 312 19.47 0.21 4.84
C ARG A 312 20.78 -0.34 5.39
N THR A 313 20.75 -1.53 5.99
CA THR A 313 21.96 -2.21 6.49
C THR A 313 22.91 -2.62 5.36
N ARG A 314 22.43 -2.83 4.13
CA ARG A 314 23.28 -3.15 2.97
C ARG A 314 23.88 -1.91 2.31
N CYS A 315 23.15 -0.78 2.33
CA CYS A 315 23.59 0.47 1.68
C CYS A 315 24.47 1.34 2.58
N ALA A 316 24.24 1.33 3.90
CA ALA A 316 25.09 1.98 4.87
C ALA A 316 26.02 0.94 5.50
N GLY A 317 27.33 1.08 5.31
CA GLY A 317 28.32 0.36 6.13
C GLY A 317 28.35 0.83 7.58
N GLU A 318 27.20 1.23 8.14
CA GLU A 318 27.04 1.83 9.47
C GLU A 318 26.09 0.99 10.34
N SER A 319 26.40 0.99 11.62
CA SER A 319 25.77 0.24 12.73
C SER A 319 24.24 0.26 12.71
N GLN A 320 23.65 -0.87 13.09
CA GLN A 320 22.21 -1.12 13.13
C GLN A 320 21.42 0.08 13.69
N PRO A 321 20.24 0.41 13.12
CA PRO A 321 19.32 1.33 13.80
C PRO A 321 18.98 0.74 15.17
N THR A 322 19.30 1.48 16.21
CA THR A 322 19.08 1.11 17.61
C THR A 322 17.66 0.59 17.76
N MET A 323 17.52 -0.65 18.22
CA MET A 323 16.21 -1.17 18.59
C MET A 323 15.61 -0.21 19.62
N VAL A 324 14.47 0.39 19.32
CA VAL A 324 13.59 0.87 20.37
C VAL A 324 13.13 -0.40 21.07
N THR A 325 13.82 -0.76 22.15
CA THR A 325 13.28 -1.64 23.18
C THR A 325 11.89 -1.14 23.50
N ALA A 326 10.89 -2.02 23.40
CA ALA A 326 9.51 -1.71 23.67
C ALA A 326 9.39 -0.93 24.99
N VAL A 327 9.14 0.38 24.88
CA VAL A 327 8.66 1.16 26.02
C VAL A 327 7.14 1.13 25.92
N SER A 328 6.55 0.15 26.62
CA SER A 328 5.28 0.41 27.29
C SER A 328 5.59 1.49 28.33
N PRO A 329 5.07 2.73 28.20
CA PRO A 329 3.63 3.02 28.22
C PRO A 329 3.24 4.13 27.21
N VAL A 330 2.71 3.78 26.04
CA VAL A 330 2.17 4.77 25.08
C VAL A 330 0.63 4.83 25.13
N ALA A 331 -0.01 3.94 25.89
CA ALA A 331 -1.46 3.99 26.12
C ALA A 331 -1.89 5.28 26.85
N ASP A 332 -1.01 5.90 27.65
CA ASP A 332 -1.38 7.01 28.55
C ASP A 332 -1.08 8.43 28.03
N GLN A 333 -0.48 8.59 26.84
CA GLN A 333 -0.11 9.92 26.32
C GLN A 333 -0.86 10.36 25.06
N LEU A 334 -1.77 9.53 24.54
CA LEU A 334 -2.70 9.93 23.49
C LEU A 334 -4.13 10.16 24.02
N ALA A 335 -4.31 10.13 25.34
CA ALA A 335 -5.57 10.39 26.04
C ALA A 335 -5.62 11.77 26.76
N ALA A 336 -4.77 12.73 26.36
CA ALA A 336 -4.74 14.09 26.92
C ALA A 336 -5.21 15.15 25.92
#